data_AF-A0A0Q0B4H5-F1
#
_entry.id   AF-A0A0Q0B4H5-F1
#
_cell.length_a   1.000
_cell.length_b   1.000
_cell.length_c   1.000
_cell.angle_alpha   90.00
_cell.angle_beta   90.00
_cell.angle_gamma   90.00
#
_symmetry.space_group_name_H-M   'P 1'
#
loop_
_entity.id
_entity.type
_entity.pdbx_description
1 polymer ?
#
loop_
_entity_poly.entity_id
_entity_poly.type
_entity_poly.pdbx_seq_one_letter_code
_entity_poly.pdbx_strand_id
1 'polypeptide(L)'
;MLHKEFTSYQLKQIGSLSSFYAVRLYELMSQFIKLKQRECTLAQLREMFDLGDKYQDVKDMRKRVLYPALEEVNKNTDLTVAVEPRRQGRRIIGFSFTIAKNDQMALSLE
;
A
#
# COMPACT_ATOMS: atom_id res chain seq x y z
N MET A 1 -6.69 -6.91 18.18
CA MET A 1 -7.53 -6.83 16.96
C MET A 1 -8.16 -5.45 16.92
N LEU A 2 -7.71 -4.55 16.04
CA LEU A 2 -8.42 -3.29 15.82
C LEU A 2 -9.69 -3.64 15.02
N HIS A 3 -10.86 -3.53 15.63
CA HIS A 3 -12.12 -3.50 14.90
C HIS A 3 -12.09 -2.24 14.02
N LYS A 4 -11.88 -2.43 12.71
CA LYS A 4 -12.05 -1.36 11.72
C LYS A 4 -13.37 -1.62 11.01
N GLU A 5 -14.32 -0.72 11.25
CA GLU A 5 -15.53 -0.64 10.46
C GLU A 5 -15.16 -0.10 9.08
N PHE A 6 -15.28 -0.95 8.05
CA PHE A 6 -15.08 -0.52 6.67
C PHE A 6 -16.38 0.05 6.13
N THR A 7 -16.27 1.14 5.37
CA THR A 7 -17.41 1.60 4.57
C THR A 7 -17.69 0.62 3.43
N SER A 8 -18.94 0.50 2.98
CA SER A 8 -19.29 -0.35 1.83
C SER A 8 -18.48 0.00 0.57
N TYR A 9 -18.12 1.27 0.41
CA TYR A 9 -17.23 1.72 -0.64
C TYR A 9 -15.82 1.11 -0.53
N GLN A 10 -15.20 1.16 0.65
CA GLN A 10 -13.89 0.55 0.88
C GLN A 10 -13.94 -0.98 0.71
N LEU A 11 -15.02 -1.64 1.11
CA LEU A 11 -15.20 -3.07 0.87
C LEU A 11 -15.23 -3.41 -0.62
N LYS A 12 -15.86 -2.58 -1.46
CA LYS A 12 -15.83 -2.76 -2.92
C LYS A 12 -14.41 -2.68 -3.48
N GLN A 13 -13.62 -1.72 -3.00
CA GLN A 13 -12.23 -1.54 -3.44
C GLN A 13 -11.32 -2.67 -2.92
N ILE A 14 -11.54 -3.15 -1.70
CA ILE A 14 -10.82 -4.32 -1.18
C ILE A 14 -11.21 -5.58 -1.97
N GLY A 15 -12.47 -5.71 -2.36
CA GLY A 15 -12.97 -6.83 -3.15
C GLY A 15 -12.41 -6.91 -4.58
N SER A 16 -11.86 -5.82 -5.12
CA SER A 16 -11.16 -5.83 -6.41
C SER A 16 -9.68 -6.24 -6.30
N LEU A 17 -9.18 -6.45 -5.08
CA LEU A 17 -7.82 -6.87 -4.80
C LEU A 17 -7.77 -8.37 -4.49
N SER A 18 -6.78 -9.03 -5.08
CA SER A 18 -6.52 -10.47 -4.94
C SER A 18 -5.35 -10.77 -4.02
N SER A 19 -4.36 -9.87 -3.92
CA SER A 19 -3.21 -10.05 -3.03
C SER A 19 -3.50 -9.54 -1.61
N PHE A 20 -3.16 -10.36 -0.61
CA PHE A 20 -3.12 -9.93 0.79
C PHE A 20 -2.28 -8.65 0.97
N TYR A 21 -1.15 -8.55 0.28
CA TYR A 21 -0.28 -7.37 0.39
C TYR A 21 -0.93 -6.13 -0.23
N ALA A 22 -1.66 -6.28 -1.34
CA ALA A 22 -2.37 -5.17 -1.95
C ALA A 22 -3.50 -4.67 -1.03
N VAL A 23 -4.26 -5.58 -0.42
CA VAL A 23 -5.28 -5.23 0.58
C VAL A 23 -4.65 -4.46 1.74
N ARG A 24 -3.56 -4.97 2.33
CA ARG A 24 -2.85 -4.27 3.42
C ARG A 24 -2.34 -2.89 3.02
N LEU A 25 -1.82 -2.77 1.80
CA LEU A 25 -1.34 -1.50 1.27
C LEU A 25 -2.49 -0.50 1.09
N TYR A 26 -3.60 -0.92 0.49
CA TYR A 26 -4.79 -0.08 0.32
C TYR A 26 -5.37 0.37 1.66
N GLU A 27 -5.49 -0.57 2.62
CA GLU A 27 -5.92 -0.27 3.98
C GLU A 27 -5.04 0.81 4.62
N LEU A 28 -3.70 0.67 4.52
CA LEU A 28 -2.80 1.67 5.07
C LEU A 28 -2.97 3.00 4.33
N MET A 29 -2.88 3.03 3.02
CA MET A 29 -2.87 4.28 2.26
C MET A 29 -4.20 5.05 2.37
N SER A 30 -5.33 4.35 2.43
CA SER A 30 -6.65 4.98 2.62
C SER A 30 -6.76 5.74 3.95
N GLN A 31 -6.08 5.29 5.01
CA GLN A 31 -6.02 6.03 6.29
C GLN A 31 -5.26 7.36 6.17
N PHE A 32 -4.30 7.45 5.25
CA PHE A 32 -3.45 8.61 5.06
C PHE A 32 -3.86 9.46 3.85
N ILE A 33 -5.01 9.19 3.24
CA ILE A 33 -5.46 9.90 2.03
C ILE A 33 -5.55 11.42 2.22
N LYS A 34 -6.00 11.87 3.40
CA LYS A 34 -6.09 13.30 3.73
C LYS A 34 -4.71 13.96 3.82
N LEU A 35 -3.72 13.22 4.30
CA LEU A 35 -2.33 13.69 4.43
C LEU A 35 -1.58 13.59 3.10
N LYS A 36 -2.07 12.80 2.15
CA LYS A 36 -1.48 12.53 0.81
C LYS A 36 -0.08 11.93 0.83
N GLN A 37 0.48 11.66 2.00
CA GLN A 37 1.82 11.13 2.15
C GLN A 37 1.92 10.22 3.38
N ARG A 38 2.78 9.22 3.29
CA ARG A 38 3.11 8.32 4.41
C ARG A 38 4.54 7.85 4.32
N GLU A 39 5.30 7.93 5.40
CA GLU A 39 6.64 7.35 5.48
C GLU A 39 6.66 6.10 6.34
N CYS A 40 7.22 5.00 5.84
CA CYS A 40 7.36 3.76 6.59
C CYS A 40 8.81 3.30 6.63
N THR A 41 9.27 2.91 7.81
CA THR A 41 10.55 2.19 7.94
C THR A 41 10.45 0.78 7.37
N LEU A 42 11.58 0.14 7.10
CA LEU A 42 11.59 -1.27 6.69
C LEU A 42 10.89 -2.17 7.73
N ALA A 43 11.12 -1.93 9.01
CA ALA A 43 10.47 -2.71 10.08
C ALA A 43 8.95 -2.56 10.05
N GLN A 44 8.44 -1.33 9.92
CA GLN A 44 7.00 -1.06 9.83
C GLN A 44 6.37 -1.72 8.59
N LEU A 45 7.06 -1.74 7.46
CA LEU A 45 6.55 -2.42 6.26
C LEU A 45 6.51 -3.93 6.44
N ARG A 46 7.49 -4.53 7.11
CA ARG A 46 7.51 -5.97 7.38
C ARG A 46 6.36 -6.39 8.29
N GLU A 47 6.10 -5.59 9.33
CA GLU A 47 4.98 -5.81 10.24
C GLU A 47 3.64 -5.65 9.52
N MET A 48 3.47 -4.57 8.75
CA MET A 48 2.25 -4.30 7.99
C MET A 48 1.92 -5.40 6.98
N PHE A 49 2.92 -5.92 6.27
CA PHE A 49 2.76 -7.00 5.31
C PHE A 49 2.82 -8.40 5.96
N ASP A 50 2.93 -8.49 7.28
CA ASP A 50 3.03 -9.75 8.03
C ASP A 50 4.09 -10.72 7.47
N LEU A 51 5.31 -10.18 7.23
CA LEU A 51 6.36 -10.93 6.53
C LEU A 51 7.15 -11.87 7.45
N GLY A 52 7.11 -11.69 8.77
CA GLY A 52 7.94 -12.44 9.72
C GLY A 52 9.41 -12.41 9.31
N ASP A 53 10.00 -13.58 9.03
CA ASP A 53 11.38 -13.75 8.54
C ASP A 53 11.52 -13.84 7.01
N LYS A 54 10.43 -13.76 6.25
CA LYS A 54 10.48 -13.85 4.78
C LYS A 54 11.08 -12.59 4.17
N TYR A 55 11.78 -12.73 3.04
CA TYR A 55 12.31 -11.60 2.27
C TYR A 55 13.17 -10.63 3.12
N GLN A 56 14.16 -11.15 3.85
CA GLN A 56 15.01 -10.31 4.71
C GLN A 56 15.83 -9.28 3.91
N ASP A 57 16.17 -9.60 2.65
CA ASP A 57 16.72 -8.61 1.73
C ASP A 57 15.63 -7.64 1.26
N VAL A 58 15.90 -6.34 1.44
CA VAL A 58 15.06 -5.23 0.98
C VAL A 58 14.77 -5.31 -0.52
N LYS A 59 15.72 -5.80 -1.33
CA LYS A 59 15.55 -5.99 -2.76
C LYS A 59 14.44 -7.01 -3.06
N ASP A 60 14.42 -8.12 -2.34
CA ASP A 60 13.40 -9.16 -2.52
C ASP A 60 12.05 -8.69 -1.97
N MET A 61 12.04 -8.03 -0.80
CA MET A 61 10.83 -7.42 -0.25
C MET A 61 10.22 -6.43 -1.25
N ARG A 62 11.04 -5.58 -1.89
CA ARG A 62 10.57 -4.65 -2.93
C ARG A 62 9.97 -5.39 -4.12
N LYS A 63 10.74 -6.33 -4.69
CA LYS A 63 10.39 -7.00 -5.94
C LYS A 63 9.17 -7.91 -5.81
N ARG A 64 9.02 -8.60 -4.67
CA ARG A 64 8.02 -9.66 -4.49
C ARG A 64 6.80 -9.23 -3.66
N VAL A 65 6.91 -8.15 -2.90
CA VAL A 65 5.84 -7.70 -2.00
C VAL A 65 5.40 -6.29 -2.36
N LEU A 66 6.29 -5.30 -2.21
CA LEU A 66 5.91 -3.90 -2.31
C LEU A 66 5.46 -3.50 -3.72
N TYR A 67 6.24 -3.84 -4.76
CA TYR A 67 5.93 -3.45 -6.13
C TYR A 67 4.70 -4.16 -6.71
N PRO A 68 4.53 -5.48 -6.54
CA PRO A 68 3.29 -6.12 -6.95
C PRO A 68 2.06 -5.55 -6.24
N ALA A 69 2.16 -5.27 -4.94
CA ALA A 69 1.06 -4.65 -4.19
C ALA A 69 0.72 -3.24 -4.70
N LEU A 70 1.73 -2.42 -5.00
CA LEU A 70 1.53 -1.08 -5.58
C LEU A 70 0.87 -1.13 -6.95
N GLU A 71 1.34 -2.02 -7.82
CA GLU A 71 0.78 -2.20 -9.16
C GLU A 71 -0.69 -2.59 -9.11
N GLU A 72 -1.03 -3.55 -8.25
CA GLU A 72 -2.41 -4.02 -8.09
C GLU A 72 -3.33 -2.93 -7.51
N VAL A 73 -2.89 -2.22 -6.46
CA VAL A 73 -3.65 -1.10 -5.88
C VAL A 73 -3.91 -0.02 -6.92
N ASN A 74 -2.88 0.39 -7.65
CA ASN A 74 -2.99 1.46 -8.66
C ASN A 74 -3.86 1.08 -9.86
N LYS A 75 -3.97 -0.22 -10.15
CA LYS A 75 -4.76 -0.73 -11.28
C LYS A 75 -6.22 -0.95 -10.92
N ASN A 76 -6.48 -1.43 -9.71
CA ASN A 76 -7.79 -2.00 -9.36
C ASN A 76 -8.58 -1.16 -8.34
N THR A 77 -8.04 -0.04 -7.85
CA THR A 77 -8.68 0.77 -6.81
C THR A 77 -8.69 2.26 -7.13
N ASP A 78 -9.49 3.00 -6.37
CA ASP A 78 -9.58 4.47 -6.44
C ASP A 78 -8.33 5.20 -5.92
N LEU A 79 -7.28 4.49 -5.51
CA LEU A 79 -6.03 5.10 -5.04
C LEU A 79 -4.91 4.95 -6.06
N THR A 80 -4.22 6.06 -6.29
CA THR A 80 -2.92 6.09 -6.95
C THR A 80 -1.84 6.34 -5.89
N VAL A 81 -0.92 5.40 -5.77
CA VAL A 81 0.16 5.38 -4.80
C VAL A 81 1.50 5.32 -5.54
N ALA A 82 2.32 6.35 -5.34
CA ALA A 82 3.72 6.36 -5.76
C ALA A 82 4.63 6.05 -4.56
N VAL A 83 5.81 5.47 -4.82
CA VAL A 83 6.76 5.11 -3.76
C VAL A 83 8.18 5.53 -4.11
N GLU A 84 8.89 6.06 -3.11
CA GLU A 84 10.29 6.43 -3.22
C GLU A 84 11.11 5.82 -2.08
N PRO A 85 12.29 5.24 -2.35
CA PRO A 85 13.15 4.68 -1.30
C PRO A 85 13.82 5.78 -0.49
N ARG A 86 13.69 5.72 0.83
CA ARG A 86 14.45 6.56 1.77
C ARG A 86 15.79 5.92 2.08
N ARG A 87 16.86 6.72 2.03
CA ARG A 87 18.23 6.24 2.20
C ARG A 87 18.96 6.96 3.32
N GLN A 88 19.81 6.22 4.02
CA GLN A 88 20.85 6.75 4.88
C GLN A 88 22.19 6.30 4.31
N GLY A 89 22.89 7.22 3.64
CA GLY A 89 24.01 6.88 2.77
C GLY A 89 23.57 5.90 1.67
N ARG A 90 24.23 4.74 1.58
CA ARG A 90 23.90 3.71 0.58
C ARG A 90 22.74 2.79 1.02
N ARG A 91 22.44 2.74 2.31
CA ARG A 91 21.44 1.82 2.89
C ARG A 91 20.04 2.38 2.72
N ILE A 92 19.10 1.55 2.25
CA ILE A 92 17.67 1.89 2.29
C ILE A 92 17.18 1.67 3.73
N ILE A 93 16.52 2.69 4.30
CA ILE A 93 15.98 2.66 5.67
C ILE A 93 14.44 2.56 5.70
N GLY A 94 13.79 2.83 4.58
CA GLY A 94 12.35 2.84 4.46
C GLY A 94 11.88 3.37 3.11
N PHE A 95 10.61 3.74 3.03
CA PHE A 95 9.98 4.28 1.84
C PHE A 95 9.03 5.42 2.18
N SER A 96 8.97 6.40 1.30
CA SER A 96 7.97 7.47 1.31
C SER A 96 6.94 7.16 0.24
N PHE A 97 5.66 7.23 0.62
CA PHE A 97 4.52 7.01 -0.23
C PHE A 97 3.82 8.33 -0.48
N THR A 98 3.46 8.58 -1.73
CA THR A 98 2.60 9.69 -2.14
C THR A 98 1.27 9.10 -2.60
N ILE A 99 0.17 9.64 -2.08
CA ILE A 99 -1.16 9.07 -2.19
C ILE A 99 -2.07 10.11 -2.83
N ALA A 100 -2.72 9.72 -3.92
CA ALA A 100 -3.75 10.49 -4.59
C ALA A 100 -5.01 9.64 -4.72
N LYS A 101 -6.17 10.28 -4.62
CA LYS A 101 -7.44 9.63 -4.95
C LYS A 101 -7.76 9.92 -6.40
N ASN A 102 -8.10 8.88 -7.15
CA ASN A 102 -8.57 9.00 -8.51
C ASN A 102 -10.09 8.79 -8.54
N ASP A 103 -10.83 9.90 -8.53
CA ASP A 103 -12.30 9.86 -8.51
C ASP A 103 -12.89 9.32 -9.83
N GLN A 104 -12.09 9.11 -10.88
CA GLN A 104 -12.53 8.59 -12.18
C GLN A 104 -13.05 7.14 -12.15
N MET A 105 -12.65 6.31 -11.19
CA MET A 105 -13.22 4.95 -11.06
C MET A 105 -14.66 4.95 -10.53
N ALA A 106 -15.15 6.08 -10.00
CA ALA A 106 -16.56 6.23 -9.64
C ALA A 106 -17.48 6.43 -10.86
N LEU A 107 -16.94 6.80 -12.03
CA LEU A 107 -17.71 7.14 -13.23
C LEU A 107 -17.99 5.98 -14.20
N SER A 108 -17.50 4.76 -13.93
CA SER A 108 -17.71 3.59 -14.82
C SER A 108 -18.89 2.70 -14.38
N LEU A 109 -19.80 3.23 -13.56
CA LEU A 109 -21.07 2.59 -13.25
C LEU A 109 -22.23 3.44 -13.77
N GLU A 110 -22.44 3.41 -15.08
CA GLU A 110 -23.75 3.49 -15.75
C GLU A 110 -23.74 2.61 -17.01
#